data_AF-A0A067M7E8-F1
#
_entry.id   AF-A0A067M7E8-F1
#
_cell.length_a   1.000
_cell.length_b   1.000
_cell.length_c   1.000
_cell.angle_alpha   90.00
_cell.angle_beta   90.00
_cell.angle_gamma   90.00
#
_symmetry.space_group_name_H-M   'P 1'
#
loop_
_entity.id
_entity.type
_entity.pdbx_description
1 polymer ?
#
loop_
_entity_poly.entity_id
_entity_poly.type
_entity_poly.pdbx_seq_one_letter_code
_entity_poly.pdbx_strand_id
1 'polypeptide(L)'
;MSPPLQIISIGCAAVIVAAKAFWLHPGVTKESHITLASQHYFQSSTAEHVRVAILKAFEGPLALYDTPESVATLQQVVLKNQMS
;
A
#
# COMPACT_ATOMS: atom_id res chain seq x y z
N MET A 1 -14.30 -2.87 5.89
CA MET A 1 -13.91 -1.64 5.17
C MET A 1 -14.99 -1.31 4.15
N SER A 2 -15.31 -0.03 3.97
CA SER A 2 -16.23 0.42 2.91
C SER A 2 -15.62 0.19 1.52
N PRO A 3 -16.43 0.11 0.45
CA PRO A 3 -15.92 -0.14 -0.90
C PRO A 3 -14.83 0.84 -1.37
N PRO A 4 -14.93 2.17 -1.14
CA PRO A 4 -13.85 3.09 -1.52
C PRO A 4 -12.53 2.82 -0.79
N LEU A 5 -12.59 2.48 0.50
CA LEU A 5 -11.40 2.16 1.27
C LEU A 5 -10.76 0.84 0.83
N GLN A 6 -11.55 -0.13 0.35
CA GLN A 6 -11.01 -1.37 -0.23
C GLN A 6 -10.19 -1.08 -1.49
N ILE A 7 -10.70 -0.22 -2.38
CA ILE A 7 -9.99 0.22 -3.60
C ILE A 7 -8.67 0.89 -3.22
N ILE A 8 -8.70 1.79 -2.25
CA ILE A 8 -7.49 2.46 -1.72
C ILE A 8 -6.51 1.44 -1.16
N SER A 9 -6.99 0.44 -0.39
CA SER A 9 -6.13 -0.61 0.16
C SER A 9 -5.45 -1.45 -0.92
N ILE A 10 -6.17 -1.79 -1.99
CA ILE A 10 -5.61 -2.51 -3.15
C ILE A 10 -4.56 -1.64 -3.85
N GLY A 11 -4.84 -0.34 -4.02
CA GLY A 11 -3.87 0.63 -4.56
C GLY A 11 -2.59 0.70 -3.73
N CYS A 12 -2.70 0.82 -2.41
CA CYS A 12 -1.55 0.80 -1.50
C CYS A 12 -0.75 -0.52 -1.62
N ALA A 13 -1.44 -1.67 -1.69
CA ALA A 13 -0.80 -2.96 -1.89
C ALA A 13 0.01 -3.00 -3.19
N ALA A 14 -0.57 -2.55 -4.30
CA ALA A 14 0.10 -2.49 -5.60
C ALA A 14 1.35 -1.61 -5.56
N VAL A 15 1.28 -0.43 -4.94
CA VAL A 15 2.42 0.48 -4.81
C VAL A 15 3.52 -0.13 -3.93
N ILE A 16 3.18 -0.78 -2.81
CA ILE A 16 4.15 -1.43 -1.93
C ILE A 16 4.85 -2.60 -2.63
N VAL A 17 4.10 -3.44 -3.35
CA VAL A 17 4.64 -4.56 -4.12
C VAL A 17 5.56 -4.04 -5.23
N ALA A 18 5.14 -3.00 -5.96
CA ALA A 18 5.97 -2.36 -6.97
C ALA A 18 7.26 -1.79 -6.35
N ALA A 19 7.18 -1.06 -5.23
CA ALA A 19 8.35 -0.55 -4.54
C ALA A 19 9.33 -1.69 -4.18
N LYS A 20 8.84 -2.81 -3.63
CA LYS A 20 9.69 -3.97 -3.34
C LYS A 20 10.27 -4.61 -4.61
N ALA A 21 9.50 -4.75 -5.68
CA ALA A 21 9.97 -5.41 -6.91
C ALA A 21 10.98 -4.56 -7.70
N PHE A 22 10.73 -3.25 -7.82
CA PHE A 22 11.52 -2.34 -8.65
C PHE A 22 12.68 -1.68 -7.88
N TRP A 23 12.48 -1.33 -6.61
CA TRP A 23 13.47 -0.57 -5.84
C TRP A 23 14.56 -1.44 -5.22
N LEU A 24 14.22 -2.67 -4.80
CA LEU A 24 15.23 -3.62 -4.29
C LEU A 24 16.12 -4.19 -5.41
N HIS A 25 15.61 -4.26 -6.64
CA HIS A 25 16.30 -4.85 -7.80
C HIS A 25 16.34 -3.87 -8.99
N PRO A 26 17.05 -2.73 -8.87
CA PRO A 26 17.11 -1.74 -9.93
C PRO A 26 17.75 -2.32 -11.21
N GLY A 27 17.13 -2.06 -12.36
CA GLY A 27 17.67 -2.34 -13.70
C GLY A 27 17.17 -3.62 -14.37
N VAL A 28 16.82 -4.68 -13.63
CA VAL A 28 16.24 -5.91 -14.19
C VAL A 28 15.12 -6.44 -13.29
N THR A 29 13.91 -5.91 -13.47
CA THR A 29 12.71 -6.46 -12.84
C THR A 29 12.13 -7.56 -13.72
N LYS A 30 12.09 -8.79 -13.21
CA LYS A 30 11.46 -9.94 -13.86
C LYS A 30 10.12 -10.23 -13.20
N GLU A 31 9.26 -10.97 -13.89
CA GLU A 31 7.98 -11.45 -13.34
C GLU A 31 8.17 -12.14 -11.98
N SER A 32 9.22 -12.96 -11.84
CA SER A 32 9.57 -13.62 -10.57
C SER A 32 9.81 -12.66 -9.41
N HIS A 33 10.34 -11.46 -9.65
CA HIS A 33 10.54 -10.45 -8.61
C HIS A 33 9.20 -9.86 -8.15
N ILE A 34 8.26 -9.66 -9.07
CA ILE A 34 6.90 -9.19 -8.75
C ILE A 34 6.15 -10.28 -7.98
N THR A 35 6.25 -11.54 -8.40
CA THR A 35 5.66 -12.68 -7.70
C THR A 35 6.21 -12.80 -6.28
N LEU A 36 7.53 -12.73 -6.11
CA LEU A 36 8.18 -12.81 -4.80
C LEU A 36 7.76 -11.64 -3.90
N ALA A 37 7.75 -10.41 -4.42
CA ALA A 37 7.30 -9.23 -3.67
C ALA A 37 5.82 -9.33 -3.25
N SER A 38 4.97 -9.89 -4.13
CA SER A 38 3.55 -10.13 -3.83
C SER A 38 3.40 -11.18 -2.73
N GLN A 39 4.10 -12.31 -2.85
CA GLN A 39 4.10 -13.36 -1.82
C GLN A 39 4.56 -12.82 -0.47
N HIS A 40 5.66 -12.05 -0.46
CA HIS A 40 6.15 -11.40 0.75
C HIS A 40 5.10 -10.48 1.36
N TYR A 41 4.40 -9.66 0.55
CA TYR A 41 3.35 -8.77 1.05
C TYR A 41 2.18 -9.52 1.71
N PHE A 42 1.78 -10.67 1.14
CA PHE A 42 0.68 -11.48 1.69
C PHE A 42 1.08 -12.35 2.88
N GLN A 43 2.34 -12.80 2.92
CA GLN A 43 2.86 -13.63 4.01
C GLN A 43 3.33 -12.81 5.22
N SER A 44 3.66 -11.54 5.01
CA SER A 44 3.97 -10.62 6.10
C SER A 44 2.70 -10.06 6.74
N SER A 45 2.86 -9.35 7.86
CA SER A 45 1.78 -8.58 8.47
C SER A 45 1.48 -7.25 7.75
N THR A 46 2.15 -6.96 6.62
CA THR A 46 2.05 -5.69 5.90
C THR A 46 0.63 -5.41 5.42
N ALA A 47 -0.08 -6.42 4.89
CA ALA A 47 -1.46 -6.25 4.44
C ALA A 47 -2.39 -5.80 5.59
N GLU A 48 -2.22 -6.41 6.76
CA GLU A 48 -3.00 -6.05 7.95
C GLU A 48 -2.62 -4.66 8.48
N HIS A 49 -1.32 -4.33 8.52
CA HIS A 49 -0.87 -3.00 8.92
C HIS A 49 -1.40 -1.89 8.00
N VAL A 50 -1.40 -2.12 6.68
CA VAL A 50 -1.97 -1.19 5.70
C VAL A 50 -3.47 -1.02 5.92
N ARG A 51 -4.19 -2.12 6.14
CA ARG A 51 -5.63 -2.12 6.43
C ARG A 51 -5.97 -1.26 7.65
N VAL A 52 -5.25 -1.48 8.76
CA VAL A 52 -5.45 -0.73 10.01
C VAL A 52 -5.07 0.74 9.84
N ALA A 53 -3.96 1.02 9.15
CA ALA A 53 -3.51 2.39 8.92
C ALA A 53 -4.50 3.20 8.06
N ILE A 54 -5.08 2.60 7.01
CA ILE A 54 -6.13 3.22 6.20
C ILE A 54 -7.39 3.48 7.03
N LEU A 55 -7.84 2.50 7.81
CA LEU A 55 -9.02 2.68 8.66
C LEU A 55 -8.85 3.82 9.66
N LYS A 56 -7.66 3.93 10.27
CA LYS A 56 -7.34 5.01 11.20
C LYS A 56 -7.20 6.37 10.52
N ALA A 57 -6.61 6.41 9.33
CA ALA A 57 -6.40 7.62 8.54
C ALA A 57 -7.71 8.26 8.09
N PHE A 58 -8.72 7.44 7.79
CA PHE A 58 -10.00 7.87 7.24
C PHE A 58 -11.17 7.62 8.21
N GLU A 59 -10.89 7.67 9.51
CA GLU A 59 -11.91 7.57 10.55
C GLU A 59 -12.69 8.89 10.65
N GLY A 60 -13.85 8.96 9.98
CA GLY A 60 -14.71 10.15 10.01
C GLY A 60 -15.64 10.29 8.80
N PRO A 61 -16.40 11.40 8.68
CA PRO A 61 -17.23 11.67 7.52
C PRO A 61 -16.38 11.78 6.26
N LEU A 62 -16.45 10.73 5.45
CA LEU A 62 -15.73 10.57 4.19
C LEU A 62 -16.27 11.56 3.17
N ALA A 63 -15.61 12.70 2.98
CA ALA A 63 -15.99 13.63 1.94
C ALA A 63 -15.13 13.47 0.67
N LEU A 64 -13.80 13.35 0.80
CA LEU A 64 -12.89 13.43 -0.35
C LEU A 64 -11.59 12.66 -0.09
N TYR A 65 -11.25 11.71 -0.97
CA TYR A 65 -9.98 10.96 -0.93
C TYR A 65 -8.88 11.55 -1.82
N ASP A 66 -9.26 12.53 -2.65
CA ASP A 66 -8.44 13.22 -3.63
C ASP A 66 -7.67 14.41 -3.04
N THR A 67 -8.03 14.85 -1.83
CA THR A 67 -7.44 16.06 -1.26
C THR A 67 -5.93 15.90 -1.03
N PRO A 68 -5.15 17.01 -1.06
CA PRO A 68 -3.73 16.96 -0.76
C PRO A 68 -3.39 16.26 0.57
N GLU A 69 -4.23 16.45 1.60
CA GLU A 69 -4.08 15.83 2.91
C GLU A 69 -4.31 14.31 2.85
N SER A 70 -5.32 13.89 2.08
CA SER A 70 -5.62 12.47 1.87
C SER A 70 -4.50 11.78 1.11
N VAL A 71 -3.99 12.42 0.05
CA VAL A 71 -2.84 11.93 -0.72
C VAL A 71 -1.59 11.82 0.14
N ALA A 72 -1.26 12.85 0.93
CA ALA A 72 -0.12 12.84 1.84
C ALA A 72 -0.26 11.73 2.89
N THR A 73 -1.47 11.50 3.40
CA THR A 73 -1.75 10.43 4.36
C THR A 73 -1.54 9.05 3.73
N LEU A 74 -2.03 8.82 2.51
CA LEU A 74 -1.81 7.56 1.79
C LEU A 74 -0.33 7.33 1.48
N GLN A 75 0.41 8.37 1.10
CA GLN A 75 1.86 8.30 0.95
C GLN A 75 2.54 7.86 2.25
N GLN A 76 2.14 8.41 3.40
CA GLN A 76 2.66 7.99 4.71
C GLN A 76 2.33 6.52 5.03
N VAL A 77 1.13 6.05 4.68
CA VAL A 77 0.77 4.64 4.83
C VAL A 77 1.71 3.77 4.00
N VAL A 78 1.93 4.10 2.72
CA VAL A 78 2.82 3.33 1.84
C VAL A 78 4.26 3.35 2.35
N LEU A 79 4.82 4.54 2.64
CA LEU A 79 6.22 4.70 3.05
C LEU A 79 6.54 3.95 4.35
N LYS A 80 5.60 3.92 5.31
CA LYS A 80 5.78 3.19 6.58
C LYS A 80 5.70 1.67 6.42
N ASN A 81 5.07 1.19 5.36
CA ASN A 81 4.78 -0.24 5.17
C ASN A 81 5.61 -0.89 4.05
N GLN A 82 6.38 -0.11 3.27
CA GLN A 82 7.23 -0.66 2.20
C GLN A 82 8.51 -1.35 2.72
N MET A 83 9.04 -0.91 3.87
CA MET A 83 10.34 -1.35 4.43
C MET A 83 10.21 -2.51 5.44
N SER A 84 8.98 -2.87 5.86
CA SER A 84 8.72 -4.02 6.73
C SER A 84 8.62 -5.33 5.96
#